data_AF-A0A520X6X4-F1
#
_entry.id   AF-A0A520X6X4-F1
#
_cell.length_a   1.000
_cell.length_b   1.000
_cell.length_c   1.000
_cell.angle_alpha   90.00
_cell.angle_beta   90.00
_cell.angle_gamma   90.00
#
_symmetry.space_group_name_H-M   'P 1'
#
loop_
_entity.id
_entity.type
_entity.pdbx_description
1 polymer ?
#
loop_
_entity_poly.entity_id
_entity_poly.type
_entity_poly.pdbx_seq_one_letter_code
_entity_poly.pdbx_strand_id
1 'polypeptide(L)'
;MSFNLIISGGHSGSFNMSADLFLLNKYKTADAFSADPTLRIYYFNPPALSLGFFQKDKNIDDKIIEKAKSKGFDVVSRPTGGRAVL
;
A
#
# COMPACT_ATOMS: atom_id res chain seq x y z
N MET A 1 23.48 -10.86 -8.48
CA MET A 1 22.45 -9.83 -8.35
C MET A 1 21.83 -10.00 -6.98
N SER A 2 22.08 -9.07 -6.06
CA SER A 2 21.55 -9.07 -4.69
C SER A 2 20.22 -8.31 -4.64
N PHE A 3 19.42 -8.57 -3.61
CA PHE A 3 18.22 -7.79 -3.31
C PHE A 3 18.04 -7.68 -1.79
N ASN A 4 17.47 -6.57 -1.35
CA ASN A 4 17.06 -6.39 0.03
C ASN A 4 15.71 -7.11 0.24
N LEU A 5 15.67 -8.09 1.14
CA LEU A 5 14.42 -8.74 1.54
C LEU A 5 13.91 -8.12 2.83
N ILE A 6 12.69 -7.58 2.81
CA ILE A 6 12.02 -7.04 3.99
C ILE A 6 10.76 -7.86 4.27
N ILE A 7 10.69 -8.48 5.45
CA ILE A 7 9.49 -9.17 5.94
C ILE A 7 8.85 -8.29 7.00
N SER A 8 7.82 -7.53 6.64
CA SER A 8 7.16 -6.58 7.57
C SER A 8 6.07 -7.22 8.41
N GLY A 9 5.48 -8.33 7.98
CA GLY A 9 4.32 -8.91 8.68
C GLY A 9 3.05 -8.07 8.55
N GLY A 10 2.21 -8.10 9.58
CA GLY A 10 0.86 -7.54 9.57
C GLY A 10 0.77 -6.15 10.18
N HIS A 11 0.36 -5.18 9.38
CA HIS A 11 0.17 -3.79 9.85
C HIS A 11 -1.08 -3.15 9.25
N SER A 12 -1.47 -2.00 9.80
CA SER A 12 -2.55 -1.19 9.26
C SER A 12 -2.29 -0.81 7.80
N GLY A 13 -3.36 -0.57 7.06
CA GLY A 13 -3.30 -0.06 5.71
C GLY A 13 -2.44 1.20 5.61
N SER A 14 -2.65 2.16 6.51
CA SER A 14 -1.91 3.42 6.53
C SER A 14 -0.41 3.20 6.69
N PHE A 15 0.00 2.33 7.63
CA PHE A 15 1.40 1.99 7.84
C PHE A 15 2.02 1.38 6.58
N ASN A 16 1.35 0.40 5.98
CA ASN A 16 1.86 -0.28 4.80
C ASN A 16 2.04 0.70 3.62
N MET A 17 1.10 1.63 3.41
CA MET A 17 1.23 2.66 2.38
C MET A 17 2.36 3.65 2.68
N SER A 18 2.53 4.07 3.93
CA SER A 18 3.62 4.96 4.33
C SER A 18 4.99 4.30 4.19
N ALA A 19 5.11 3.00 4.53
CA ALA A 19 6.34 2.25 4.36
C ALA A 19 6.75 2.11 2.90
N ASP A 20 5.80 1.82 2.00
CA ASP A 20 6.07 1.73 0.56
C ASP A 20 6.48 3.09 -0.02
N LEU A 21 5.82 4.18 0.40
CA LEU A 21 6.18 5.53 -0.02
C LEU A 21 7.58 5.94 0.50
N PHE A 22 7.90 5.56 1.75
CA PHE A 22 9.22 5.79 2.32
C PHE A 22 10.31 5.06 1.53
N LEU A 23 10.10 3.78 1.21
CA LEU A 23 11.03 3.02 0.36
C LEU A 23 11.18 3.67 -1.01
N LEU A 24 10.08 4.02 -1.67
CA LEU A 24 10.12 4.72 -2.96
C LEU A 24 10.94 6.01 -2.89
N ASN A 25 10.80 6.80 -1.82
CA ASN A 25 11.57 8.02 -1.64
C ASN A 25 13.05 7.75 -1.32
N LYS A 26 13.37 6.68 -0.61
CA LYS A 26 14.76 6.26 -0.38
C LYS A 26 15.47 5.92 -1.70
N TYR A 27 14.79 5.21 -2.60
CA TYR A 27 15.36 4.90 -3.93
C TYR A 27 15.65 6.14 -4.78
N LYS A 28 15.04 7.30 -4.49
CA LYS A 28 15.36 8.56 -5.19
C LYS A 28 16.71 9.17 -4.77
N THR A 29 17.23 8.82 -3.58
CA THR A 29 18.49 9.39 -3.08
C THR A 29 19.73 8.63 -3.56
N ALA A 30 19.57 7.47 -4.21
CA ALA A 30 20.64 6.67 -4.83
C ALA A 30 21.84 6.39 -3.90
N ASP A 31 21.56 6.02 -2.64
CA ASP A 31 22.56 5.62 -1.65
C ASP A 31 22.94 4.13 -1.78
N ALA A 32 23.84 3.66 -0.90
CA ALA A 32 24.29 2.25 -0.90
C ALA A 32 23.15 1.24 -0.72
N PHE A 33 22.10 1.59 0.03
CA PHE A 33 20.91 0.73 0.17
C PHE A 33 20.14 0.64 -1.14
N SER A 34 20.05 1.75 -1.87
CA SER A 34 19.32 1.85 -3.15
C SER A 34 20.07 1.23 -4.33
N ALA A 35 21.29 0.73 -4.13
CA ALA A 35 22.09 0.04 -5.15
C ALA A 35 21.50 -1.34 -5.52
N ASP A 36 20.81 -1.98 -4.58
CA ASP A 36 20.11 -3.25 -4.79
C ASP A 36 18.59 -3.04 -4.80
N PRO A 37 17.80 -3.78 -5.59
CA PRO A 37 16.34 -3.75 -5.53
C PRO A 37 15.81 -4.28 -4.19
N THR A 38 14.61 -3.83 -3.77
CA THR A 38 13.95 -4.29 -2.54
C THR A 38 12.71 -5.12 -2.87
N LEU A 39 12.61 -6.30 -2.26
CA LEU A 39 11.38 -7.08 -2.16
C LEU A 39 10.83 -6.97 -0.74
N ARG A 40 9.64 -6.38 -0.60
CA ARG A 40 8.93 -6.28 0.68
C ARG A 40 7.72 -7.21 0.68
N ILE A 41 7.64 -8.07 1.69
CA ILE A 41 6.50 -8.96 1.93
C ILE A 41 5.77 -8.48 3.19
N TYR A 42 4.47 -8.22 3.05
CA TYR A 42 3.61 -7.76 4.15
C TYR A 42 2.17 -8.22 3.93
N TYR A 43 1.35 -8.12 4.97
CA TYR A 43 -0.10 -8.28 4.88
C TYR A 43 -0.82 -7.18 5.65
N PHE A 44 -2.11 -7.00 5.36
CA PHE A 44 -2.95 -6.03 6.05
C PHE A 44 -3.53 -6.63 7.33
N ASN A 45 -3.36 -5.91 8.44
CA ASN A 45 -3.97 -6.24 9.72
C ASN A 45 -4.40 -4.95 10.44
N PRO A 46 -5.71 -4.61 10.45
CA PRO A 46 -6.84 -5.38 9.90
C PRO A 46 -6.81 -5.45 8.35
N PRO A 47 -7.61 -6.34 7.72
CA PRO A 47 -7.76 -6.35 6.26
C PRO A 47 -8.10 -4.97 5.70
N ALA A 48 -7.58 -4.62 4.52
CA ALA A 48 -7.72 -3.28 3.96
C ALA A 48 -8.33 -3.29 2.57
N LEU A 49 -9.39 -2.51 2.37
CA LEU A 49 -9.88 -2.15 1.04
C LEU A 49 -8.91 -1.15 0.42
N SER A 50 -8.31 -1.54 -0.69
CA SER A 50 -7.28 -0.75 -1.36
C SER A 50 -7.79 -0.21 -2.71
N LEU A 51 -8.01 1.11 -2.74
CA LEU A 51 -8.59 1.83 -3.87
C LEU A 51 -7.50 2.18 -4.88
N GLY A 52 -7.72 1.82 -6.14
CA GLY A 52 -6.78 2.10 -7.23
C GLY A 52 -6.83 3.56 -7.70
N PHE A 53 -5.73 4.05 -8.27
CA PHE A 53 -5.60 5.45 -8.73
C PHE A 53 -6.76 5.91 -9.64
N PHE A 54 -7.20 5.07 -10.58
CA PHE A 54 -8.27 5.40 -11.53
C PHE A 54 -9.69 5.41 -10.96
N GLN A 55 -9.85 5.12 -9.67
CA GLN A 55 -11.14 5.17 -9.00
C GLN A 55 -11.40 6.51 -8.30
N LYS A 56 -10.39 7.38 -8.12
CA LYS A 56 -10.59 8.70 -7.50
C LYS A 56 -11.60 9.58 -8.25
N ASP A 57 -11.66 9.46 -9.58
CA ASP A 57 -12.53 10.29 -10.44
C ASP A 57 -13.84 9.59 -10.87
N LYS A 58 -14.04 8.34 -10.47
CA LYS A 58 -15.24 7.56 -10.80
C LYS A 58 -15.90 7.09 -9.53
N ASN A 59 -16.86 7.87 -9.01
CA ASN A 59 -17.90 7.48 -8.05
C ASN A 59 -17.56 6.19 -7.30
N ILE A 60 -16.53 6.21 -6.46
CA ILE A 60 -16.42 5.16 -5.44
C ILE A 60 -17.65 5.41 -4.59
N ASP A 61 -18.62 4.51 -4.68
CA ASP A 61 -19.85 4.62 -3.93
C ASP A 61 -19.47 4.77 -2.45
N ASP A 62 -19.68 5.95 -1.86
CA ASP A 62 -19.30 6.25 -0.48
C ASP A 62 -19.85 5.19 0.48
N LYS A 63 -20.96 4.55 0.10
CA LYS A 63 -21.56 3.39 0.79
C LYS A 63 -20.61 2.19 0.88
N ILE A 64 -19.75 1.95 -0.10
CA ILE A 64 -18.75 0.87 -0.07
C ILE A 64 -17.65 1.20 0.94
N ILE A 65 -17.19 2.46 0.98
CA ILE A 65 -16.20 2.92 1.95
C ILE A 65 -16.77 2.81 3.37
N GLU A 66 -18.00 3.30 3.58
CA GLU A 66 -18.69 3.20 4.86
C GLU A 66 -18.91 1.75 5.28
N LYS A 67 -19.30 0.87 4.35
CA LYS A 67 -19.49 -0.57 4.62
C LYS A 67 -18.18 -1.29 4.93
N ALA A 68 -17.06 -0.89 4.32
CA ALA A 68 -15.75 -1.44 4.65
C ALA A 68 -15.34 -1.03 6.07
N LYS A 69 -15.48 0.26 6.39
CA LYS A 69 -15.20 0.79 7.73
C LYS A 69 -16.07 0.14 8.80
N SER A 70 -17.37 -0.06 8.55
CA SER A 70 -18.28 -0.71 9.50
C SER A 70 -17.96 -2.19 9.74
N LYS A 71 -17.26 -2.85 8.82
CA LYS A 71 -16.72 -4.20 8.98
C LYS A 71 -15.33 -4.25 9.62
N GLY A 72 -14.78 -3.09 10.01
CA GLY A 72 -13.43 -2.99 10.59
C GLY A 72 -12.31 -3.10 9.57
N PHE A 73 -12.59 -2.89 8.27
CA PHE A 73 -11.56 -2.84 7.25
C PHE A 73 -10.95 -1.45 7.16
N ASP A 74 -9.64 -1.40 7.00
CA ASP A 74 -8.96 -0.18 6.61
C ASP A 74 -9.35 0.20 5.17
N VAL A 75 -9.31 1.49 4.86
CA VAL A 75 -9.53 1.99 3.50
C VAL A 75 -8.33 2.85 3.11
N VAL A 76 -7.59 2.42 2.07
CA VAL A 76 -6.37 3.08 1.62
C VAL A 76 -6.39 3.34 0.12
N SER A 77 -5.67 4.38 -0.31
CA SER A 77 -5.46 4.68 -1.73
C SER A 77 -4.06 4.27 -2.13
N ARG A 78 -3.92 3.53 -3.23
CA ARG A 78 -2.62 3.24 -3.82
C ARG A 78 -2.24 4.33 -4.83
N PRO A 79 -0.98 4.79 -4.84
CA PRO A 79 -0.51 5.80 -5.79
C PRO A 79 -0.32 5.24 -7.21
N THR A 80 -0.41 3.92 -7.39
CA THR A 80 -0.21 3.22 -8.66
C THR A 80 -1.53 2.70 -9.26
N GLY A 81 -1.54 2.50 -10.58
CA GLY A 81 -2.71 2.09 -11.35
C GLY A 81 -3.26 0.71 -10.99
N GLY A 82 -4.56 0.50 -11.24
CA GLY A 82 -5.28 -0.74 -10.95
C GLY A 82 -6.75 -0.48 -10.59
N ARG A 83 -7.53 -1.55 -10.41
CA ARG A 83 -8.90 -1.51 -9.84
C ARG A 83 -8.84 -1.86 -8.34
N ALA A 84 -9.95 -1.71 -7.62
CA ALA A 84 -10.04 -2.13 -6.22
C ALA A 84 -9.67 -3.61 -6.08
N VAL A 85 -8.88 -3.92 -5.05
CA VAL A 85 -8.55 -5.29 -4.63
C VAL A 85 -8.84 -5.38 -3.14
N LEU A 86 -9.46 -6.50 -2.72
CA LEU A 86 -9.74 -6.84 -1.33
C LEU A 86 -8.60 -7.70 -0.77
#